data_AF-A0AAD1ZDC1-F1
#
_entry.id   AF-A0AAD1ZDC1-F1
#
_cell.length_a   1.000
_cell.length_b   1.000
_cell.length_c   1.000
_cell.angle_alpha   90.00
_cell.angle_beta   90.00
_cell.angle_gamma   90.00
#
_symmetry.space_group_name_H-M   'P 1'
#
loop_
_entity.id
_entity.type
_entity.pdbx_description
1 polymer ?
#
loop_
_entity_poly.entity_id
_entity_poly.type
_entity_poly.pdbx_seq_one_letter_code
_entity_poly.pdbx_strand_id
1 'polypeptide(L)'
;MFASYLVFRAAMFFLFLGYILFVMNLRSVLSASLPQDAIHLLQFRNSLLEPSRFMLPWNESVLHCQWPGISCYSNKDFRVKSVNLTRYGLSGILEISVSDMCKLPDLLILDLSGNNFTGKIPTLVGNCSNLNTILLNENGFSGSIPAQLFTSREIVQIDLGYNLLTGIIPPEVGQCNSLEYLGLNNNFLNGEIPVELFTLPSLKFLYLSTNNLTKSLPDFPSFCSLSDFRIHENSFSGPLPVSLSNCHNLSLLYASSNNLGGVIPPNTFKGLLEIEFLYLDRNKFEGEIPESL
;
A
#
# COMPACT_ATOMS: atom_id res chain seq x y z
N MET A 1 75.99 -14.11 -30.05
CA MET A 1 74.69 -14.37 -30.72
C MET A 1 73.65 -15.03 -29.80
N PHE A 2 74.03 -15.83 -28.79
CA PHE A 2 73.08 -16.42 -27.83
C PHE A 2 72.53 -15.46 -26.76
N ALA A 3 73.35 -14.54 -26.24
CA ALA A 3 72.92 -13.61 -25.18
C ALA A 3 71.82 -12.63 -25.64
N SER A 4 71.87 -12.17 -26.90
CA SER A 4 70.86 -11.27 -27.48
C SER A 4 69.50 -11.94 -27.69
N TYR A 5 69.48 -13.25 -27.95
CA TYR A 5 68.24 -14.01 -28.15
C TYR A 5 67.48 -14.22 -26.83
N LEU A 6 68.20 -14.42 -25.72
CA LEU A 6 67.60 -14.60 -24.40
C LEU A 6 66.95 -13.30 -23.90
N VAL A 7 67.63 -12.16 -24.10
CA VAL A 7 67.11 -10.83 -23.72
C VAL A 7 65.85 -10.49 -24.51
N PHE A 8 65.81 -10.83 -25.81
CA PHE A 8 64.63 -10.59 -26.64
C PHE A 8 63.42 -11.44 -26.22
N ARG A 9 63.63 -12.71 -25.84
CA ARG A 9 62.55 -13.57 -25.32
C ARG A 9 62.02 -13.11 -23.97
N ALA A 10 62.92 -12.65 -23.08
CA ALA A 10 62.52 -12.09 -21.80
C ALA A 10 61.66 -10.81 -21.99
N ALA A 11 62.08 -9.91 -22.88
CA ALA A 11 61.33 -8.68 -23.18
C ALA A 11 59.93 -8.97 -23.74
N MET A 12 59.79 -9.93 -24.67
CA MET A 12 58.50 -10.37 -25.21
C MET A 12 57.60 -10.98 -24.12
N PHE A 13 58.17 -11.77 -23.20
CA PHE A 13 57.42 -12.34 -22.08
C PHE A 13 56.89 -11.26 -21.13
N PHE A 14 57.69 -10.26 -20.78
CA PHE A 14 57.24 -9.14 -19.93
C PHE A 14 56.21 -8.25 -20.62
N LEU A 15 56.32 -8.02 -21.93
CA LEU A 15 55.28 -7.31 -22.71
C LEU A 15 53.97 -8.10 -22.77
N PHE A 16 54.04 -9.42 -22.94
CA PHE A 16 52.86 -10.29 -22.92
C PHE A 16 52.22 -10.37 -21.53
N LEU A 17 53.02 -10.47 -20.48
CA LEU A 17 52.53 -10.45 -19.09
C LEU A 17 51.93 -9.08 -18.75
N GLY A 18 52.55 -7.98 -19.20
CA GLY A 18 52.02 -6.63 -19.07
C GLY A 18 50.69 -6.46 -19.82
N TYR A 19 50.56 -7.02 -21.02
CA TYR A 19 49.32 -7.03 -21.79
C TYR A 19 48.23 -7.87 -21.11
N ILE A 20 48.55 -9.05 -20.57
CA ILE A 20 47.62 -9.87 -19.79
C ILE A 20 47.15 -9.11 -18.55
N LEU A 21 48.06 -8.51 -17.79
CA LEU A 21 47.73 -7.72 -16.60
C LEU A 21 46.90 -6.48 -16.96
N PHE A 22 47.17 -5.85 -18.10
CA PHE A 22 46.38 -4.71 -18.62
C PHE A 22 44.98 -5.16 -19.07
N VAL A 23 44.86 -6.30 -19.75
CA VAL A 23 43.56 -6.87 -20.16
C VAL A 23 42.76 -7.38 -18.94
N MET A 24 43.42 -7.95 -17.93
CA MET A 24 42.80 -8.32 -16.65
C MET A 24 42.36 -7.08 -15.87
N ASN A 25 43.15 -6.00 -15.88
CA ASN A 25 42.74 -4.71 -15.31
C ASN A 25 41.59 -4.04 -16.10
N LEU A 26 41.59 -4.12 -17.44
CA LEU A 26 40.46 -3.65 -18.25
C LEU A 26 39.19 -4.47 -17.98
N ARG A 27 39.32 -5.79 -17.78
CA ARG A 27 38.19 -6.65 -17.40
C ARG A 27 37.70 -6.38 -15.98
N SER A 28 38.58 -6.00 -15.04
CA SER A 28 38.16 -5.58 -13.70
C SER A 28 37.63 -4.15 -13.64
N VAL A 29 37.86 -3.32 -14.65
CA VAL A 29 37.34 -1.94 -14.76
C VAL A 29 36.02 -1.86 -15.54
N LEU A 30 35.53 -2.98 -16.10
CA LEU A 30 34.27 -3.04 -16.87
C LEU A 30 33.35 -4.22 -16.46
N SER A 31 33.31 -4.58 -15.17
CA SER A 31 32.09 -5.19 -14.61
C SER A 31 31.29 -4.08 -13.94
N ALA A 32 30.31 -3.51 -14.64
CA ALA A 32 29.35 -2.64 -13.97
C ALA A 32 28.62 -3.49 -12.93
N SER A 33 28.89 -3.25 -11.63
CA SER A 33 28.12 -3.86 -10.57
C SER A 33 26.66 -3.45 -10.72
N LEU A 34 25.74 -4.41 -10.63
CA LEU A 34 24.31 -4.15 -10.74
C LEU A 34 23.90 -3.06 -9.72
N PRO A 35 23.05 -2.08 -10.08
CA PRO A 35 22.57 -1.07 -9.14
C PRO A 35 21.94 -1.72 -7.90
N GLN A 36 22.14 -1.13 -6.72
CA GLN A 36 21.69 -1.74 -5.46
C GLN A 36 20.18 -2.01 -5.44
N ASP A 37 19.38 -1.11 -6.02
CA ASP A 37 17.92 -1.29 -6.10
C ASP A 37 17.54 -2.50 -6.96
N ALA A 38 18.25 -2.71 -8.07
CA ALA A 38 18.06 -3.86 -8.94
C ALA A 38 18.39 -5.18 -8.22
N ILE A 39 19.42 -5.19 -7.36
CA ILE A 39 19.77 -6.34 -6.52
C ILE A 39 18.61 -6.68 -5.58
N HIS A 40 18.07 -5.69 -4.86
CA HIS A 40 16.94 -5.89 -3.93
C HIS A 40 15.69 -6.41 -4.65
N LEU A 41 15.39 -5.88 -5.83
CA LEU A 41 14.27 -6.36 -6.65
C LEU A 41 14.46 -7.80 -7.14
N LEU A 42 15.67 -8.19 -7.55
CA LEU A 42 15.96 -9.58 -7.92
C LEU A 42 15.88 -10.52 -6.71
N GLN A 43 16.30 -10.08 -5.53
CA GLN A 43 16.15 -10.84 -4.28
C GLN A 43 14.67 -11.06 -3.94
N PHE A 44 13.84 -10.01 -4.03
CA PHE A 44 12.39 -10.12 -3.92
C PHE A 44 11.84 -11.17 -4.90
N ARG A 45 12.15 -11.05 -6.19
CA ARG A 45 11.72 -12.02 -7.22
C ARG A 45 12.12 -13.45 -6.86
N ASN A 46 13.36 -13.65 -6.42
CA ASN A 46 13.89 -14.98 -6.12
C ASN A 46 13.26 -15.61 -4.87
N SER A 47 12.80 -14.78 -3.92
CA SER A 47 12.07 -15.23 -2.73
C SER A 47 10.65 -15.74 -3.03
N LEU A 48 10.07 -15.39 -4.19
CA LEU A 48 8.75 -15.85 -4.59
C LEU A 48 8.76 -17.33 -4.97
N LEU A 49 7.65 -18.01 -4.69
CA LEU A 49 7.42 -19.40 -5.07
C LEU A 49 7.09 -19.52 -6.56
N GLU A 50 7.44 -20.64 -7.17
CA GLU A 50 7.02 -20.94 -8.55
C GLU A 50 5.50 -21.16 -8.62
N PRO A 51 4.80 -20.66 -9.67
CA PRO A 51 5.34 -20.06 -10.90
C PRO A 51 5.58 -18.54 -10.85
N SER A 52 5.34 -17.89 -9.70
CA SER A 52 5.36 -16.42 -9.55
C SER A 52 6.71 -15.80 -9.93
N ARG A 53 7.82 -16.52 -9.74
CA ARG A 53 9.16 -16.05 -10.13
C ARG A 53 9.27 -15.84 -11.65
N PHE A 54 8.64 -16.70 -12.45
CA PHE A 54 8.66 -16.60 -13.91
C PHE A 54 7.75 -15.48 -14.44
N MET A 55 6.78 -15.02 -13.65
CA MET A 55 5.90 -13.91 -14.02
C MET A 55 6.62 -12.55 -13.98
N LEU A 56 7.78 -12.47 -13.34
CA LEU A 56 8.64 -11.30 -13.32
C LEU A 56 9.84 -11.51 -14.27
N PRO A 57 9.84 -10.96 -15.50
CA PRO A 57 10.91 -11.15 -16.48
C PRO A 57 12.12 -10.24 -16.22
N TRP A 58 12.43 -9.99 -14.94
CA TRP A 58 13.53 -9.15 -14.49
C TRP A 58 14.86 -9.89 -14.64
N ASN A 59 15.85 -9.24 -15.25
CA ASN A 59 17.15 -9.84 -15.51
C ASN A 59 18.25 -8.77 -15.58
N GLU A 60 19.50 -9.21 -15.46
CA GLU A 60 20.69 -8.36 -15.44
C GLU A 60 21.07 -7.77 -16.81
N SER A 61 20.43 -8.22 -17.90
CA SER A 61 20.74 -7.74 -19.26
C SER A 61 20.08 -6.40 -19.60
N VAL A 62 19.13 -5.95 -18.78
CA VAL A 62 18.34 -4.73 -18.99
C VAL A 62 18.37 -3.89 -17.71
N LEU A 63 18.47 -2.57 -17.84
CA LEU A 63 18.42 -1.65 -16.70
C LEU A 63 17.10 -1.83 -15.93
N HIS A 64 17.15 -1.86 -14.61
CA HIS A 64 15.99 -2.16 -13.75
C HIS A 64 14.81 -1.21 -13.94
N CYS A 65 15.05 0.04 -14.34
CA CYS A 65 13.98 1.00 -14.62
C CYS A 65 13.19 0.71 -15.91
N GLN A 66 13.63 -0.25 -16.71
CA GLN A 66 12.90 -0.75 -17.87
C GLN A 66 12.19 -2.08 -17.57
N TRP A 67 12.35 -2.63 -16.36
CA TRP A 67 11.66 -3.85 -15.97
C TRP A 67 10.15 -3.60 -15.84
N PRO A 68 9.30 -4.51 -16.32
CA PRO A 68 7.85 -4.39 -16.15
C PRO A 68 7.49 -4.21 -14.67
N GLY A 69 6.65 -3.20 -14.39
CA GLY A 69 6.21 -2.87 -13.04
C GLY A 69 7.16 -1.99 -12.23
N ILE A 70 8.34 -1.63 -12.76
CA ILE A 70 9.29 -0.77 -12.06
C ILE A 70 9.25 0.64 -12.67
N SER A 71 9.17 1.65 -11.82
CA SER A 71 9.42 3.04 -12.24
C SER A 71 10.44 3.70 -11.33
N CYS A 72 11.30 4.51 -11.93
CA CYS A 72 12.41 5.17 -11.25
C CYS A 72 12.29 6.69 -11.33
N TYR A 73 12.97 7.38 -10.43
CA TYR A 73 13.19 8.81 -10.53
C TYR A 73 14.13 9.14 -11.68
N SER A 74 13.79 10.14 -12.49
CA SER A 74 14.67 10.65 -13.56
C SER A 74 15.82 11.50 -13.03
N ASN A 75 15.70 12.04 -11.81
CA ASN A 75 16.60 13.04 -11.23
C ASN A 75 17.38 12.53 -9.99
N LYS A 76 17.23 11.27 -9.62
CA LYS A 76 17.91 10.65 -8.47
C LYS A 76 18.59 9.36 -8.91
N ASP A 77 19.61 9.42 -9.77
CA ASP A 77 20.41 8.24 -10.18
C ASP A 77 19.61 6.96 -10.47
N PHE A 78 18.43 7.11 -11.07
CA PHE A 78 17.52 6.00 -11.39
C PHE A 78 17.10 5.14 -10.17
N ARG A 79 16.97 5.75 -8.98
CA ARG A 79 16.39 5.11 -7.79
C ARG A 79 14.95 4.67 -8.05
N VAL A 80 14.57 3.51 -7.53
CA VAL A 80 13.22 2.98 -7.66
C VAL A 80 12.25 3.86 -6.87
N LYS A 81 11.24 4.37 -7.58
CA LYS A 81 10.15 5.20 -7.05
C LYS A 81 8.93 4.35 -6.71
N SER A 82 8.57 3.44 -7.62
CA SER A 82 7.37 2.62 -7.50
C SER A 82 7.60 1.21 -7.99
N VAL A 83 7.02 0.26 -7.27
CA VAL A 83 6.85 -1.12 -7.70
C VAL A 83 5.35 -1.38 -7.85
N ASN A 84 4.90 -1.55 -9.09
CA ASN A 84 3.53 -1.91 -9.43
C ASN A 84 3.53 -3.30 -10.07
N LEU A 85 3.03 -4.27 -9.32
CA LEU A 85 2.88 -5.66 -9.73
C LEU A 85 1.42 -6.08 -9.71
N THR A 86 0.51 -5.16 -10.03
CA THR A 86 -0.94 -5.38 -10.01
C THR A 86 -1.32 -6.49 -10.99
N ARG A 87 -2.04 -7.52 -10.53
CA ARG A 87 -2.59 -8.60 -11.39
C ARG A 87 -1.54 -9.38 -12.18
N TYR A 88 -0.33 -9.51 -11.64
CA TYR A 88 0.71 -10.36 -12.21
C TYR A 88 0.44 -11.85 -11.97
N GLY A 89 -0.49 -12.20 -11.08
CA GLY A 89 -0.77 -13.59 -10.69
C GLY A 89 0.22 -14.14 -9.66
N LEU A 90 0.93 -13.25 -8.96
CA LEU A 90 1.94 -13.62 -7.97
C LEU A 90 1.29 -14.31 -6.77
N SER A 91 1.98 -15.27 -6.19
CA SER A 91 1.50 -16.03 -5.04
C SER A 91 2.61 -16.25 -4.02
N GLY A 92 2.23 -16.54 -2.78
CA GLY A 92 3.14 -16.84 -1.68
C GLY A 92 2.78 -16.10 -0.40
N ILE A 93 3.72 -16.10 0.55
CA ILE A 93 3.59 -15.38 1.83
C ILE A 93 4.51 -14.17 1.78
N LEU A 94 3.94 -12.98 1.96
CA LEU A 94 4.66 -11.72 1.80
C LEU A 94 5.75 -11.48 2.87
N GLU A 95 5.62 -12.09 4.05
CA GLU A 95 6.56 -11.94 5.17
C GLU A 95 8.00 -12.27 4.82
N ILE A 96 8.21 -13.32 4.01
CA ILE A 96 9.54 -13.74 3.58
C ILE A 96 10.06 -12.81 2.47
N SER A 97 9.17 -12.40 1.56
CA SER A 97 9.56 -11.73 0.33
C SER A 97 9.77 -10.22 0.47
N VAL A 98 8.96 -9.55 1.31
CA VAL A 98 8.92 -8.07 1.30
C VAL A 98 10.15 -7.41 1.91
N SER A 99 10.93 -8.14 2.72
CA SER A 99 12.11 -7.61 3.40
C SER A 99 13.11 -6.95 2.45
N ASP A 100 13.28 -7.50 1.26
CA ASP A 100 14.21 -6.93 0.28
C ASP A 100 13.66 -5.67 -0.40
N MET A 101 12.35 -5.60 -0.66
CA MET A 101 11.71 -4.39 -1.19
C MET A 101 11.83 -3.21 -0.23
N CYS A 102 11.77 -3.48 1.07
CA CYS A 102 11.87 -2.47 2.12
C CYS A 102 13.27 -1.86 2.27
N LYS A 103 14.28 -2.43 1.61
CA LYS A 103 15.63 -1.88 1.53
C LYS A 103 15.79 -0.85 0.40
N LEU A 104 14.74 -0.62 -0.40
CA LEU A 104 14.68 0.45 -1.39
C LEU A 104 14.40 1.78 -0.67
N PRO A 105 15.36 2.70 -0.55
CA PRO A 105 15.25 3.84 0.37
C PRO A 105 14.31 4.95 -0.12
N ASP A 106 14.11 5.06 -1.43
CA ASP A 106 13.26 6.08 -2.06
C ASP A 106 11.92 5.50 -2.58
N LEU A 107 11.61 4.24 -2.23
CA LEU A 107 10.36 3.60 -2.61
C LEU A 107 9.18 4.34 -1.96
N LEU A 108 8.25 4.75 -2.81
CA LEU A 108 7.12 5.62 -2.44
C LEU A 108 5.79 4.90 -2.67
N ILE A 109 5.70 4.05 -3.71
CA ILE A 109 4.49 3.28 -4.04
C ILE A 109 4.83 1.79 -4.07
N LEU A 110 4.10 1.01 -3.28
CA LEU A 110 4.07 -0.44 -3.35
C LEU A 110 2.66 -0.90 -3.72
N ASP A 111 2.50 -1.44 -4.92
CA ASP A 111 1.23 -1.99 -5.41
C ASP A 111 1.41 -3.47 -5.76
N LEU A 112 0.81 -4.32 -4.94
CA LEU A 112 0.73 -5.77 -5.12
C LEU A 112 -0.73 -6.23 -5.27
N SER A 113 -1.63 -5.33 -5.66
CA SER A 113 -3.07 -5.60 -5.71
C SER A 113 -3.45 -6.64 -6.79
N GLY A 114 -4.56 -7.34 -6.59
CA GLY A 114 -5.07 -8.31 -7.58
C GLY A 114 -4.18 -9.53 -7.79
N ASN A 115 -3.45 -9.96 -6.77
CA ASN A 115 -2.59 -11.15 -6.81
C ASN A 115 -3.18 -12.27 -5.94
N ASN A 116 -2.42 -13.34 -5.73
CA ASN A 116 -2.80 -14.51 -4.94
C ASN A 116 -1.89 -14.68 -3.71
N PHE A 117 -1.46 -13.57 -3.10
CA PHE A 117 -0.71 -13.62 -1.84
C PHE A 117 -1.61 -14.07 -0.70
N THR A 118 -1.04 -14.83 0.23
CA THR A 118 -1.74 -15.38 1.41
C THR A 118 -0.93 -15.15 2.69
N GLY A 119 -1.45 -15.60 3.83
CA GLY A 119 -0.82 -15.40 5.13
C GLY A 119 -1.11 -14.00 5.69
N LYS A 120 -0.30 -13.53 6.64
CA LYS A 120 -0.50 -12.23 7.29
C LYS A 120 0.15 -11.10 6.49
N ILE A 121 -0.39 -9.88 6.63
CA ILE A 121 0.34 -8.68 6.21
C ILE A 121 1.54 -8.52 7.18
N PRO A 122 2.78 -8.44 6.68
CA PRO A 122 3.96 -8.34 7.54
C PRO A 122 4.01 -6.96 8.21
N THR A 123 4.34 -6.92 9.51
CA THR A 123 4.54 -5.66 10.25
C THR A 123 5.61 -4.79 9.61
N LEU A 124 6.61 -5.43 8.98
CA LEU A 124 7.70 -4.76 8.30
C LEU A 124 7.20 -3.78 7.23
N VAL A 125 6.11 -4.10 6.51
CA VAL A 125 5.54 -3.25 5.44
C VAL A 125 5.31 -1.80 5.92
N GLY A 126 4.86 -1.64 7.16
CA GLY A 126 4.60 -0.33 7.76
C GLY A 126 5.87 0.46 8.14
N ASN A 127 6.99 -0.25 8.28
CA ASN A 127 8.31 0.31 8.51
C ASN A 127 9.14 0.40 7.22
N CYS A 128 8.58 0.04 6.07
CA CYS A 128 9.30 0.06 4.81
C CYS A 128 9.38 1.48 4.27
N SER A 129 10.61 2.00 4.22
CA SER A 129 10.98 3.17 3.41
C SER A 129 10.11 4.42 3.63
N ASN A 130 10.07 5.31 2.64
CA ASN A 130 9.25 6.53 2.60
C ASN A 130 7.91 6.26 1.89
N LEU A 131 7.30 5.09 2.14
CA LEU A 131 6.06 4.71 1.48
C LEU A 131 4.98 5.74 1.78
N ASN A 132 4.31 6.17 0.70
CA ASN A 132 3.10 6.97 0.78
C ASN A 132 1.85 6.19 0.34
N THR A 133 2.04 5.13 -0.46
CA THR A 133 0.95 4.36 -1.07
C THR A 133 1.21 2.87 -0.92
N ILE A 134 0.27 2.17 -0.28
CA ILE A 134 0.31 0.72 -0.07
C ILE A 134 -0.99 0.13 -0.60
N LEU A 135 -0.91 -0.63 -1.70
CA LEU A 135 -2.06 -1.30 -2.32
C LEU A 135 -1.84 -2.81 -2.25
N LEU A 136 -2.61 -3.47 -1.37
CA LEU A 136 -2.59 -4.91 -1.13
C LEU A 136 -3.98 -5.54 -1.34
N ASN A 137 -4.93 -4.78 -1.89
CA ASN A 137 -6.30 -5.21 -2.13
C ASN A 137 -6.38 -6.35 -3.16
N GLU A 138 -7.51 -7.07 -3.18
CA GLU A 138 -7.76 -8.21 -4.08
C GLU A 138 -6.66 -9.28 -3.94
N ASN A 139 -6.46 -9.79 -2.73
CA ASN A 139 -5.52 -10.87 -2.40
C ASN A 139 -6.18 -11.85 -1.41
N GLY A 140 -5.40 -12.78 -0.85
CA GLY A 140 -5.83 -13.72 0.20
C GLY A 140 -5.18 -13.44 1.56
N PHE A 141 -4.83 -12.19 1.88
CA PHE A 141 -4.24 -11.85 3.18
C PHE A 141 -5.22 -12.10 4.32
N SER A 142 -4.74 -12.60 5.45
CA SER A 142 -5.53 -13.03 6.61
C SER A 142 -4.91 -12.54 7.92
N GLY A 143 -5.60 -12.75 9.04
CA GLY A 143 -5.17 -12.22 10.34
C GLY A 143 -5.48 -10.74 10.50
N SER A 144 -4.88 -10.10 11.50
CA SER A 144 -5.14 -8.70 11.85
C SER A 144 -4.37 -7.71 10.99
N ILE A 145 -4.92 -6.51 10.80
CA ILE A 145 -4.20 -5.37 10.25
C ILE A 145 -3.07 -4.99 11.24
N PRO A 146 -1.79 -5.00 10.82
CA PRO A 146 -0.70 -4.58 11.69
C PRO A 146 -0.78 -3.07 11.97
N ALA A 147 -0.76 -2.69 13.25
CA ALA A 147 -0.74 -1.27 13.65
C ALA A 147 0.47 -0.51 13.07
N GLN A 148 1.57 -1.23 12.81
CA GLN A 148 2.79 -0.69 12.21
C GLN A 148 2.54 -0.11 10.81
N LEU A 149 1.50 -0.53 10.08
CA LEU A 149 1.14 0.08 8.80
C LEU A 149 0.85 1.58 8.94
N PHE A 150 0.47 2.03 10.15
CA PHE A 150 0.05 3.39 10.41
C PHE A 150 1.11 4.25 11.10
N THR A 151 2.36 3.77 11.20
CA THR A 151 3.43 4.55 11.87
C THR A 151 4.07 5.61 10.97
N SER A 152 3.90 5.52 9.65
CA SER A 152 4.43 6.51 8.71
C SER A 152 3.47 7.70 8.56
N ARG A 153 3.99 8.91 8.78
CA ARG A 153 3.23 10.16 8.62
C ARG A 153 3.05 10.58 7.16
N GLU A 154 3.79 9.97 6.25
CA GLU A 154 3.78 10.28 4.82
C GLU A 154 2.75 9.44 4.05
N ILE A 155 2.11 8.47 4.70
CA ILE A 155 1.08 7.64 4.07
C ILE A 155 -0.11 8.49 3.67
N VAL A 156 -0.44 8.42 2.38
CA VAL A 156 -1.58 9.08 1.73
C VAL A 156 -2.66 8.07 1.38
N GLN A 157 -2.29 6.85 0.99
CA GLN A 157 -3.25 5.85 0.52
C GLN A 157 -2.90 4.45 1.03
N ILE A 158 -3.87 3.81 1.67
CA ILE A 158 -3.84 2.39 2.01
C ILE A 158 -5.09 1.73 1.44
N ASP A 159 -4.91 0.68 0.64
CA ASP A 159 -6.01 -0.20 0.22
C ASP A 159 -5.70 -1.66 0.55
N LEU A 160 -6.49 -2.23 1.45
CA LEU A 160 -6.45 -3.62 1.88
C LEU A 160 -7.78 -4.34 1.59
N GLY A 161 -8.66 -3.76 0.77
CA GLY A 161 -9.97 -4.31 0.48
C GLY A 161 -9.91 -5.68 -0.23
N TYR A 162 -10.99 -6.45 -0.20
CA TYR A 162 -11.07 -7.77 -0.82
C TYR A 162 -9.93 -8.70 -0.38
N ASN A 163 -9.86 -8.92 0.92
CA ASN A 163 -8.95 -9.88 1.57
C ASN A 163 -9.73 -10.71 2.60
N LEU A 164 -9.03 -11.48 3.42
CA LEU A 164 -9.58 -12.30 4.51
C LEU A 164 -9.16 -11.73 5.89
N LEU A 165 -8.98 -10.41 5.99
CA LEU A 165 -8.50 -9.77 7.23
C LEU A 165 -9.55 -9.84 8.33
N THR A 166 -9.09 -9.96 9.57
CA THR A 166 -9.91 -10.18 10.77
C THR A 166 -9.47 -9.24 11.90
N GLY A 167 -10.18 -9.23 13.02
CA GLY A 167 -9.85 -8.38 14.16
C GLY A 167 -10.28 -6.93 13.95
N ILE A 168 -9.74 -6.02 14.77
CA ILE A 168 -10.15 -4.62 14.79
C ILE A 168 -9.35 -3.78 13.79
N ILE A 169 -9.89 -2.61 13.45
CA ILE A 169 -9.12 -1.53 12.83
C ILE A 169 -8.23 -0.94 13.94
N PRO A 170 -6.89 -0.92 13.82
CA PRO A 170 -6.01 -0.38 14.85
C PRO A 170 -6.21 1.13 15.04
N PRO A 171 -6.38 1.65 16.27
CA PRO A 171 -6.49 3.08 16.54
C PRO A 171 -5.27 3.90 16.09
N GLU A 172 -4.12 3.26 15.93
CA GLU A 172 -2.90 3.86 15.38
C GLU A 172 -3.09 4.46 13.99
N VAL A 173 -4.14 4.09 13.25
CA VAL A 173 -4.53 4.76 12.00
C VAL A 173 -4.67 6.28 12.15
N GLY A 174 -5.02 6.76 13.34
CA GLY A 174 -5.05 8.19 13.68
C GLY A 174 -3.70 8.91 13.61
N GLN A 175 -2.58 8.19 13.47
CA GLN A 175 -1.24 8.77 13.35
C GLN A 175 -0.89 9.18 11.91
N CYS A 176 -1.64 8.70 10.91
CA CYS A 176 -1.42 8.97 9.49
C CYS A 176 -2.08 10.29 9.05
N ASN A 177 -1.55 11.43 9.50
CA ASN A 177 -2.14 12.75 9.23
C ASN A 177 -2.30 13.10 7.73
N SER A 178 -1.50 12.48 6.87
CA SER A 178 -1.53 12.68 5.41
C SER A 178 -2.50 11.73 4.70
N LEU A 179 -3.14 10.79 5.42
CA LEU A 179 -4.00 9.77 4.83
C LEU A 179 -5.24 10.40 4.20
N GLU A 180 -5.41 10.19 2.90
CA GLU A 180 -6.54 10.65 2.10
C GLU A 180 -7.52 9.52 1.77
N TYR A 181 -7.01 8.30 1.61
CA TYR A 181 -7.80 7.14 1.21
C TYR A 181 -7.49 5.93 2.10
N LEU A 182 -8.54 5.35 2.68
CA LEU A 182 -8.48 4.08 3.41
C LEU A 182 -9.53 3.10 2.90
N GLY A 183 -9.08 2.09 2.17
CA GLY A 183 -9.89 0.97 1.69
C GLY A 183 -9.71 -0.27 2.56
N LEU A 184 -10.77 -0.70 3.25
CA LEU A 184 -10.80 -1.92 4.08
C LEU A 184 -12.04 -2.79 3.79
N ASN A 185 -12.79 -2.46 2.74
CA ASN A 185 -14.04 -3.11 2.37
C ASN A 185 -13.84 -4.58 1.95
N ASN A 186 -14.87 -5.42 2.09
CA ASN A 186 -14.81 -6.85 1.77
C ASN A 186 -13.70 -7.58 2.54
N ASN A 187 -13.82 -7.59 3.87
CA ASN A 187 -12.99 -8.34 4.81
C ASN A 187 -13.89 -8.92 5.92
N PHE A 188 -13.29 -9.45 6.99
CA PHE A 188 -13.98 -9.94 8.19
C PHE A 188 -13.60 -9.12 9.43
N LEU A 189 -13.34 -7.81 9.25
CA LEU A 189 -13.00 -6.90 10.35
C LEU A 189 -14.19 -6.74 11.30
N ASN A 190 -13.92 -6.60 12.59
CA ASN A 190 -14.91 -6.51 13.64
C ASN A 190 -14.57 -5.43 14.67
N GLY A 191 -15.40 -5.29 15.70
CA GLY A 191 -15.27 -4.24 16.69
C GLY A 191 -15.93 -2.93 16.25
N GLU A 192 -15.46 -1.81 16.79
CA GLU A 192 -15.92 -0.47 16.46
C GLU A 192 -14.95 0.23 15.50
N ILE A 193 -15.40 1.32 14.85
CA ILE A 193 -14.50 2.19 14.09
C ILE A 193 -13.76 3.08 15.10
N PRO A 194 -12.41 3.09 15.11
CA PRO A 194 -11.64 3.99 15.96
C PRO A 194 -12.04 5.46 15.71
N VAL A 195 -12.33 6.20 16.79
CA VAL A 195 -12.72 7.62 16.70
C VAL A 195 -11.61 8.48 16.07
N GLU A 196 -10.36 8.04 16.22
CA GLU A 196 -9.18 8.70 15.70
C GLU A 196 -9.20 8.83 14.17
N LEU A 197 -9.88 7.92 13.43
CA LEU A 197 -10.05 8.03 11.97
C LEU A 197 -10.74 9.32 11.57
N PHE A 198 -11.76 9.72 12.33
CA PHE A 198 -12.55 10.92 12.02
C PHE A 198 -11.81 12.20 12.39
N THR A 199 -10.69 12.10 13.11
CA THR A 199 -9.81 13.24 13.44
C THR A 199 -8.73 13.51 12.40
N LEU A 200 -8.59 12.65 11.38
CA LEU A 200 -7.59 12.80 10.34
C LEU A 200 -7.95 13.98 9.41
N PRO A 201 -7.08 15.00 9.27
CA PRO A 201 -7.43 16.23 8.58
C PRO A 201 -7.55 16.07 7.05
N SER A 202 -6.97 15.01 6.50
CA SER A 202 -6.87 14.79 5.05
C SER A 202 -7.77 13.65 4.56
N LEU A 203 -8.41 12.89 5.44
CA LEU A 203 -9.13 11.66 5.07
C LEU A 203 -10.41 11.98 4.31
N LYS A 204 -10.43 11.65 3.01
CA LYS A 204 -11.56 11.92 2.10
C LYS A 204 -12.38 10.68 1.81
N PHE A 205 -11.71 9.55 1.61
CA PHE A 205 -12.33 8.30 1.18
C PHE A 205 -12.15 7.23 2.27
N LEU A 206 -13.27 6.80 2.86
CA LEU A 206 -13.27 5.78 3.91
C LEU A 206 -14.22 4.65 3.54
N TYR A 207 -13.65 3.53 3.10
CA TYR A 207 -14.41 2.37 2.59
C TYR A 207 -14.29 1.19 3.55
N LEU A 208 -15.35 0.94 4.32
CA LEU A 208 -15.41 -0.10 5.35
C LEU A 208 -16.51 -1.14 5.08
N SER A 209 -17.11 -1.09 3.90
CA SER A 209 -18.30 -1.87 3.55
C SER A 209 -18.05 -3.38 3.52
N THR A 210 -19.08 -4.19 3.75
CA THR A 210 -19.00 -5.65 3.71
C THR A 210 -17.93 -6.16 4.68
N ASN A 211 -18.19 -5.96 5.97
CA ASN A 211 -17.37 -6.40 7.11
C ASN A 211 -18.29 -6.83 8.28
N ASN A 212 -17.71 -7.15 9.43
CA ASN A 212 -18.41 -7.50 10.66
C ASN A 212 -18.31 -6.36 11.71
N LEU A 213 -18.21 -5.09 11.27
CA LEU A 213 -18.10 -3.94 12.17
C LEU A 213 -19.43 -3.69 12.90
N THR A 214 -19.32 -3.23 14.13
CA THR A 214 -20.45 -3.13 15.09
C THR A 214 -20.43 -1.76 15.79
N LYS A 215 -21.28 -1.62 16.82
CA LYS A 215 -21.43 -0.41 17.64
C LYS A 215 -22.00 0.76 16.84
N SER A 216 -22.18 1.90 17.52
CA SER A 216 -22.67 3.13 16.92
C SER A 216 -21.56 3.87 16.19
N LEU A 217 -21.95 4.69 15.22
CA LEU A 217 -21.02 5.67 14.64
C LEU A 217 -20.59 6.65 15.74
N PRO A 218 -19.30 7.00 15.81
CA PRO A 218 -18.81 8.01 16.75
C PRO A 218 -19.25 9.41 16.31
N ASP A 219 -19.00 10.39 17.17
CA ASP A 219 -19.20 11.79 16.80
C ASP A 219 -18.16 12.26 15.77
N PHE A 220 -18.62 13.09 14.84
CA PHE A 220 -17.78 13.69 13.81
C PHE A 220 -17.28 15.07 14.29
N PRO A 221 -15.98 15.35 14.24
CA PRO A 221 -15.45 16.65 14.66
C PRO A 221 -15.88 17.77 13.70
N SER A 222 -15.81 19.03 14.16
CA SER A 222 -16.18 20.21 13.37
C SER A 222 -15.37 20.40 12.08
N PHE A 223 -14.23 19.71 11.96
CA PHE A 223 -13.34 19.73 10.80
C PHE A 223 -13.38 18.41 10.01
N CYS A 224 -14.49 17.66 10.10
CA CYS A 224 -14.67 16.42 9.36
C CYS A 224 -14.32 16.60 7.87
N SER A 225 -13.37 15.79 7.41
CA SER A 225 -12.72 15.89 6.08
C SER A 225 -13.32 14.96 5.03
N LEU A 226 -14.20 14.05 5.44
CA LEU A 226 -14.75 13.00 4.59
C LEU A 226 -15.56 13.56 3.42
N SER A 227 -15.37 12.94 2.25
CA SER A 227 -16.13 13.20 1.03
C SER A 227 -16.93 11.98 0.57
N ASP A 228 -16.40 10.77 0.77
CA ASP A 228 -17.06 9.52 0.41
C ASP A 228 -16.89 8.51 1.56
N PHE A 229 -18.01 8.20 2.23
CA PHE A 229 -18.04 7.33 3.39
C PHE A 229 -18.97 6.14 3.16
N ARG A 230 -18.37 4.93 3.10
CA ARG A 230 -19.09 3.69 2.76
C ARG A 230 -18.97 2.67 3.86
N ILE A 231 -20.07 2.39 4.54
CA ILE A 231 -20.17 1.44 5.66
C ILE A 231 -21.27 0.39 5.46
N HIS A 232 -21.81 0.27 4.23
CA HIS A 232 -22.90 -0.66 3.95
C HIS A 232 -22.51 -2.11 4.23
N GLU A 233 -23.50 -2.96 4.49
CA GLU A 233 -23.28 -4.39 4.80
C GLU A 233 -22.34 -4.60 6.00
N ASN A 234 -22.72 -4.02 7.13
CA ASN A 234 -22.08 -4.23 8.42
C ASN A 234 -23.16 -4.48 9.49
N SER A 235 -22.79 -4.39 10.77
CA SER A 235 -23.70 -4.53 11.90
C SER A 235 -23.75 -3.27 12.79
N PHE A 236 -23.51 -2.08 12.20
CA PHE A 236 -23.60 -0.80 12.93
C PHE A 236 -25.00 -0.59 13.51
N SER A 237 -25.10 -0.05 14.72
CA SER A 237 -26.36 0.08 15.46
C SER A 237 -26.51 1.44 16.13
N GLY A 238 -27.72 1.81 16.53
CA GLY A 238 -27.97 3.12 17.16
C GLY A 238 -28.26 4.22 16.14
N PRO A 239 -28.45 5.47 16.59
CA PRO A 239 -28.84 6.58 15.73
C PRO A 239 -27.68 7.08 14.87
N LEU A 240 -28.03 7.78 13.79
CA LEU A 240 -27.08 8.65 13.11
C LEU A 240 -26.72 9.81 14.06
N PRO A 241 -25.44 10.08 14.32
CA PRO A 241 -25.05 11.17 15.20
C PRO A 241 -25.33 12.51 14.52
N VAL A 242 -25.89 13.47 15.25
CA VAL A 242 -26.20 14.82 14.72
C VAL A 242 -24.93 15.53 14.26
N SER A 243 -23.78 15.19 14.84
CA SER A 243 -22.46 15.68 14.46
C SER A 243 -22.07 15.32 13.02
N LEU A 244 -22.76 14.38 12.34
CA LEU A 244 -22.60 14.13 10.90
C LEU A 244 -22.72 15.42 10.08
N SER A 245 -23.55 16.37 10.52
CA SER A 245 -23.68 17.70 9.92
C SER A 245 -22.39 18.51 9.85
N ASN A 246 -21.32 18.14 10.58
CA ASN A 246 -20.01 18.76 10.49
C ASN A 246 -19.23 18.36 9.23
N CYS A 247 -19.62 17.28 8.55
CA CYS A 247 -18.93 16.79 7.35
C CYS A 247 -19.38 17.55 6.09
N HIS A 248 -19.00 18.82 6.01
CA HIS A 248 -19.47 19.73 4.95
C HIS A 248 -19.13 19.27 3.52
N ASN A 249 -18.04 18.53 3.34
CA ASN A 249 -17.57 18.03 2.05
C ASN A 249 -18.14 16.65 1.67
N LEU A 250 -19.01 16.06 2.49
CA LEU A 250 -19.54 14.72 2.28
C LEU A 250 -20.49 14.70 1.09
N SER A 251 -20.07 14.04 0.01
CA SER A 251 -20.84 13.86 -1.23
C SER A 251 -21.58 12.53 -1.31
N LEU A 252 -21.02 11.50 -0.68
CA LEU A 252 -21.60 10.16 -0.66
C LEU A 252 -21.55 9.57 0.74
N LEU A 253 -22.74 9.22 1.25
CA LEU A 253 -22.90 8.36 2.43
C LEU A 253 -23.65 7.09 2.05
N TYR A 254 -22.95 5.96 2.10
CA TYR A 254 -23.55 4.65 1.86
C TYR A 254 -23.54 3.80 3.14
N ALA A 255 -24.66 3.83 3.85
CA ALA A 255 -24.85 3.14 5.13
C ALA A 255 -25.95 2.07 5.14
N SER A 256 -26.42 1.66 3.96
CA SER A 256 -27.47 0.64 3.83
C SER A 256 -27.08 -0.72 4.41
N SER A 257 -28.07 -1.56 4.69
CA SER A 257 -27.87 -2.93 5.20
C SER A 257 -27.06 -2.94 6.49
N ASN A 258 -27.57 -2.25 7.52
CA ASN A 258 -27.01 -2.19 8.87
C ASN A 258 -28.15 -2.32 9.91
N ASN A 259 -27.83 -2.14 11.19
CA ASN A 259 -28.80 -2.07 12.29
C ASN A 259 -28.99 -0.63 12.81
N LEU A 260 -28.63 0.40 12.04
CA LEU A 260 -28.81 1.80 12.43
C LEU A 260 -30.30 2.08 12.60
N GLY A 261 -30.69 2.94 13.54
CA GLY A 261 -32.11 3.14 13.79
C GLY A 261 -32.45 4.30 14.71
N GLY A 262 -33.70 4.35 15.13
CA GLY A 262 -34.28 5.50 15.82
C GLY A 262 -34.68 6.60 14.84
N VAL A 263 -35.20 7.70 15.40
CA VAL A 263 -35.65 8.86 14.64
C VAL A 263 -34.43 9.66 14.19
N ILE A 264 -34.36 9.99 12.89
CA ILE A 264 -33.29 10.85 12.38
C ILE A 264 -33.59 12.30 12.80
N PRO A 265 -32.71 12.96 13.58
CA PRO A 265 -32.96 14.33 14.01
C PRO A 265 -33.06 15.31 12.81
N PRO A 266 -33.94 16.33 12.88
CA PRO A 266 -34.16 17.25 11.75
C PRO A 266 -32.92 17.99 11.25
N ASN A 267 -31.87 18.15 12.06
CA ASN A 267 -30.66 18.89 11.71
C ASN A 267 -29.48 17.99 11.28
N THR A 268 -29.65 16.68 11.24
CA THR A 268 -28.54 15.74 10.95
C THR A 268 -27.88 15.99 9.59
N PHE A 269 -28.65 16.41 8.58
CA PHE A 269 -28.15 16.64 7.22
C PHE A 269 -27.93 18.11 6.86
N LYS A 270 -28.37 19.05 7.72
CA LYS A 270 -28.37 20.49 7.44
C LYS A 270 -27.00 21.06 7.05
N GLY A 271 -25.92 20.47 7.53
CA GLY A 271 -24.55 20.89 7.23
C GLY A 271 -23.87 20.11 6.11
N LEU A 272 -24.51 19.12 5.49
CA LEU A 272 -23.92 18.34 4.40
C LEU A 272 -24.11 19.09 3.07
N LEU A 273 -23.28 20.11 2.84
CA LEU A 273 -23.46 21.06 1.74
C LEU A 273 -23.25 20.45 0.34
N GLU A 274 -22.47 19.37 0.26
CA GLU A 274 -22.08 18.71 -0.99
C GLU A 274 -22.77 17.35 -1.20
N ILE A 275 -23.76 16.98 -0.38
CA ILE A 275 -24.36 15.63 -0.43
C ILE A 275 -25.10 15.39 -1.76
N GLU A 276 -24.70 14.36 -2.48
CA GLU A 276 -25.32 13.94 -3.75
C GLU A 276 -26.01 12.59 -3.61
N PHE A 277 -25.40 11.68 -2.83
CA PHE A 277 -25.83 10.29 -2.70
C PHE A 277 -25.96 9.89 -1.24
N LEU A 278 -27.19 9.66 -0.79
CA LEU A 278 -27.51 9.18 0.55
C LEU A 278 -28.26 7.85 0.49
N TYR A 279 -27.60 6.77 0.92
CA TYR A 279 -28.18 5.44 0.97
C TYR A 279 -28.27 4.96 2.42
N LEU A 280 -29.50 4.92 2.94
CA LEU A 280 -29.81 4.51 4.32
C LEU A 280 -30.76 3.31 4.38
N ASP A 281 -31.11 2.71 3.24
CA ASP A 281 -32.09 1.61 3.16
C ASP A 281 -31.63 0.35 3.91
N ARG A 282 -32.58 -0.54 4.23
CA ARG A 282 -32.30 -1.77 5.00
C ARG A 282 -31.60 -1.49 6.35
N ASN A 283 -32.15 -0.52 7.07
CA ASN A 283 -31.84 -0.19 8.45
C ASN A 283 -33.14 -0.23 9.29
N LYS A 284 -33.07 0.20 10.55
CA LYS A 284 -34.15 0.26 11.54
C LYS A 284 -34.55 1.71 11.87
N PHE A 285 -34.44 2.63 10.91
CA PHE A 285 -34.85 4.02 11.10
C PHE A 285 -36.37 4.13 11.27
N GLU A 286 -36.77 5.08 12.11
CA GLU A 286 -38.16 5.36 12.43
C GLU A 286 -38.48 6.83 12.14
N GLY A 287 -39.77 7.16 12.08
CA GLY A 287 -40.24 8.53 11.86
C GLY A 287 -40.17 8.97 10.39
N GLU A 288 -40.24 10.28 10.21
CA GLU A 288 -40.27 10.92 8.89
C GLU A 288 -38.84 11.24 8.40
N ILE A 289 -38.70 11.40 7.08
CA ILE A 289 -37.45 11.87 6.48
C ILE A 289 -37.26 13.35 6.88
N PRO A 290 -36.11 13.74 7.45
CA PRO A 290 -35.83 15.13 7.81
C PRO A 290 -36.00 16.09 6.63
N GLU A 291 -36.63 17.24 6.87
CA GLU A 291 -36.75 18.33 5.88
C GLU A 291 -35.39 18.97 5.49
N SER A 292 -34.32 18.69 6.22
CA SER A 292 -32.98 19.21 5.94
C SER A 292 -32.24 18.48 4.82
N LEU A 293 -32.85 17.45 4.22
CA LEU A 293 -32.33 16.72 3.08
C LEU A 293 -32.62 17.44 1.76
#